data_AF-A0A0N9I5H3-F1
#
_entry.id   AF-A0A0N9I5H3-F1
#
_cell.length_a   1.000
_cell.length_b   1.000
_cell.length_c   1.000
_cell.angle_alpha   90.00
_cell.angle_beta   90.00
_cell.angle_gamma   90.00
#
_symmetry.space_group_name_H-M   'P 1'
#
loop_
_entity.id
_entity.type
_entity.pdbx_description
1 polymer ?
#
loop_
_entity_poly.entity_id
_entity_poly.type
_entity_poly.pdbx_seq_one_letter_code
_entity_poly.pdbx_strand_id
1 'polypeptide(L)'
;MDLDEVFADVPRVGAVEGCTHCYSQSDLDLLGGDPALVPDSLAWSFAYEVTDHWSEQQYGLIWRGLAPRILAALAESPDERLLHGLTFAGFSTWPDTQQTALREAVRDMVTRAVTGGVAPFTVERLICAAANIDQDLRPWLAYLDTLTGADADAGLTALALHWAEQIAKQHEPMLWWGPRDPAAPIRDWLYSDVLHERLSRVEARDAQIAIAYM
;
A
#
# COMPACT_ATOMS: atom_id res chain seq x y z
N MET A 1 -4.38 -6.96 15.76
CA MET A 1 -3.45 -6.29 16.68
C MET A 1 -3.87 -4.84 16.77
N ASP A 2 -3.80 -4.20 17.95
CA ASP A 2 -4.09 -2.78 18.07
C ASP A 2 -2.86 -1.97 17.62
N LEU A 3 -3.02 -1.17 16.55
CA LEU A 3 -1.93 -0.36 16.01
C LEU A 3 -1.56 0.78 16.97
N ASP A 4 -2.53 1.37 17.68
CA ASP A 4 -2.25 2.48 18.58
C ASP A 4 -1.37 2.03 19.75
N GLU A 5 -1.61 0.82 20.28
CA GLU A 5 -0.77 0.22 21.32
C GLU A 5 0.66 -0.06 20.82
N VAL A 6 0.79 -0.63 19.61
CA VAL A 6 2.09 -1.01 19.03
C VAL A 6 2.99 0.20 18.73
N PHE A 7 2.39 1.35 18.40
CA PHE A 7 3.10 2.57 18.05
C PHE A 7 3.08 3.66 19.16
N ALA A 8 2.51 3.36 20.34
CA ALA A 8 2.42 4.30 21.46
C ALA A 8 3.80 4.82 21.90
N ASP A 9 4.78 3.92 22.06
CA ASP A 9 6.10 4.23 22.62
C ASP A 9 7.10 4.80 21.59
N VAL A 10 6.65 5.17 20.38
CA VAL A 10 7.54 5.79 19.40
C VAL A 10 8.02 7.15 19.94
N PRO A 11 9.34 7.44 19.94
CA PRO A 11 9.84 8.74 20.36
C PRO A 11 9.31 9.87 19.47
N ARG A 12 8.95 11.00 20.08
CA ARG A 12 8.49 12.20 19.36
C ARG A 12 9.68 13.04 18.91
N VAL A 13 9.56 13.65 17.73
CA VAL A 13 10.62 14.48 17.15
C VAL A 13 10.79 15.80 17.90
N GLY A 14 9.70 16.37 18.41
CA GLY A 14 9.70 17.71 18.97
C GLY A 14 9.74 18.76 17.86
N ALA A 15 10.81 19.55 17.76
CA ALA A 15 10.93 20.53 16.69
C ALA A 15 11.23 19.84 15.35
N VAL A 16 10.36 20.02 14.36
CA VAL A 16 10.51 19.46 13.01
C VAL A 16 11.14 20.48 12.07
N GLU A 17 12.18 20.08 11.34
CA GLU A 17 12.81 20.87 10.29
C GLU A 17 12.20 20.46 8.95
N GLY A 18 11.16 21.18 8.53
CA GLY A 18 10.45 20.95 7.27
C GLY A 18 10.38 22.19 6.39
N CYS A 19 9.95 22.00 5.14
CA CYS A 19 9.77 23.11 4.20
C CYS A 19 8.62 24.03 4.63
N THR A 20 8.94 25.28 5.02
CA THR A 20 7.95 26.29 5.45
C THR A 20 7.13 26.89 4.30
N HIS A 21 7.46 26.54 3.05
CA HIS A 21 6.61 26.82 1.89
C HIS A 21 5.50 25.78 1.72
N CYS A 22 5.72 24.55 2.18
CA CYS A 22 4.76 23.44 2.08
C CYS A 22 3.88 23.32 3.34
N TYR A 23 4.48 23.57 4.51
CA TYR A 23 3.84 23.44 5.81
C TYR A 23 3.94 24.75 6.59
N SER A 24 2.87 25.12 7.28
CA SER A 24 2.96 26.20 8.26
C SER A 24 3.81 25.76 9.46
N GLN A 25 4.38 26.71 10.21
CA GLN A 25 5.11 26.36 11.43
C GLN A 25 4.22 25.58 12.41
N SER A 26 2.93 25.93 12.51
CA SER A 26 1.96 25.18 13.33
C SER A 26 1.76 23.74 12.86
N ASP A 27 1.82 23.47 11.55
CA ASP A 27 1.74 22.10 11.03
C ASP A 27 2.99 21.30 11.42
N LEU A 28 4.17 21.90 11.28
CA LEU A 28 5.43 21.27 11.68
C LEU A 28 5.47 20.98 13.20
N ASP A 29 4.98 21.91 14.01
CA ASP A 29 4.88 21.74 15.47
C ASP A 29 3.90 20.60 15.82
N LEU A 30 2.77 20.47 15.11
CA LEU A 30 1.83 19.37 15.28
C LEU A 30 2.46 18.02 14.90
N LEU A 31 3.12 17.94 13.75
CA LEU A 31 3.77 16.71 13.26
C LEU A 31 4.87 16.21 14.21
N GLY A 32 5.57 17.11 14.89
CA GLY A 32 6.59 16.76 15.86
C GLY A 32 6.08 16.39 17.26
N GLY A 33 4.80 16.67 17.53
CA GLY A 33 4.15 16.52 18.84
C GLY A 33 3.38 15.21 19.01
N ASP A 34 2.20 15.31 19.61
CA ASP A 34 1.30 14.18 19.88
C ASP A 34 0.51 13.80 18.61
N PRO A 35 0.65 12.55 18.09
CA PRO A 35 -0.11 12.07 16.93
C PRO A 35 -1.62 12.21 17.06
N ALA A 36 -2.17 12.14 18.29
CA ALA A 36 -3.60 12.26 18.51
C ALA A 36 -4.13 13.66 18.13
N LEU A 37 -3.26 14.67 18.18
CA LEU A 37 -3.60 16.06 17.86
C LEU A 37 -3.40 16.41 16.38
N VAL A 38 -2.73 15.57 15.60
CA VAL A 38 -2.49 15.80 14.18
C VAL A 38 -3.79 15.59 13.39
N PRO A 39 -4.30 16.58 12.64
CA PRO A 39 -5.48 16.39 11.80
C PRO A 39 -5.26 15.33 10.71
N ASP A 40 -6.31 14.59 10.32
CA ASP A 40 -6.19 13.55 9.27
C ASP A 40 -5.70 14.11 7.94
N SER A 41 -6.14 15.32 7.57
CA SER A 41 -5.65 16.01 6.37
C SER A 41 -4.16 16.30 6.42
N LEU A 42 -3.61 16.59 7.61
CA LEU A 42 -2.19 16.84 7.78
C LEU A 42 -1.39 15.53 7.77
N ALA A 43 -1.90 14.47 8.40
CA ALA A 43 -1.30 13.14 8.31
C ALA A 43 -1.26 12.62 6.87
N TRP A 44 -2.36 12.82 6.12
CA TRP A 44 -2.44 12.51 4.70
C TRP A 44 -1.42 13.34 3.90
N SER A 45 -1.41 14.67 4.08
CA SER A 45 -0.49 15.56 3.38
C SER A 45 0.96 15.16 3.63
N PHE A 46 1.32 14.88 4.88
CA PHE A 46 2.65 14.42 5.27
C PHE A 46 3.04 13.12 4.55
N ALA A 47 2.19 12.10 4.58
CA ALA A 47 2.47 10.79 3.97
C ALA A 47 2.47 10.83 2.43
N TYR A 48 1.73 11.78 1.85
CA TYR A 48 1.65 11.99 0.41
C TYR A 48 2.84 12.81 -0.12
N GLU A 49 3.41 13.70 0.68
CA GLU A 49 4.50 14.59 0.26
C GLU A 49 5.76 13.83 -0.16
N VAL A 50 6.49 14.36 -1.14
CA VAL A 50 7.79 13.81 -1.54
C VAL A 50 8.81 13.87 -0.39
N THR A 51 9.66 12.84 -0.30
CA THR A 51 10.58 12.67 0.84
C THR A 51 11.74 13.65 0.87
N ASP A 52 12.07 14.29 -0.26
CA ASP A 52 13.16 15.28 -0.38
C ASP A 52 12.89 16.60 0.34
N HIS A 53 11.65 16.84 0.77
CA HIS A 53 11.27 17.97 1.60
C HIS A 53 11.55 17.78 3.10
N TRP A 54 12.10 16.63 3.50
CA TRP A 54 12.28 16.23 4.89
C TRP A 54 13.71 15.79 5.20
N SER A 55 14.13 15.99 6.45
CA SER A 55 15.30 15.27 6.95
C SER A 55 14.95 13.80 7.16
N GLU A 56 15.82 12.88 6.71
CA GLU A 56 15.59 11.43 6.79
C GLU A 56 15.35 10.96 8.22
N GLN A 57 16.13 11.51 9.17
CA GLN A 57 16.03 11.15 10.58
C GLN A 57 14.68 11.55 11.20
N GLN A 58 14.18 12.76 10.92
CA GLN A 58 12.90 13.20 11.46
C GLN A 58 11.73 12.53 10.74
N TYR A 59 11.83 12.35 9.42
CA TYR A 59 10.80 11.70 8.62
C TYR A 59 10.46 10.31 9.17
N GLY A 60 11.48 9.50 9.46
CA GLY A 60 11.27 8.15 10.00
C GLY A 60 10.49 8.14 11.32
N LEU A 61 10.82 9.05 12.24
CA LEU A 61 10.13 9.16 13.53
C LEU A 61 8.70 9.71 13.40
N ILE A 62 8.48 10.71 12.53
CA ILE A 62 7.14 11.26 12.27
C ILE A 62 6.26 10.19 11.63
N TRP A 63 6.74 9.54 10.57
CA TRP A 63 5.99 8.49 9.88
C TRP A 63 5.64 7.36 10.84
N ARG A 64 6.62 6.82 11.57
CA ARG A 64 6.41 5.76 12.56
C ARG A 64 5.44 6.18 13.65
N GLY A 65 5.48 7.43 14.09
CA GLY A 65 4.55 7.99 15.06
C GLY A 65 3.13 8.18 14.54
N LEU A 66 2.96 8.39 13.23
CA LEU A 66 1.68 8.57 12.54
C LEU A 66 1.17 7.29 11.86
N ALA A 67 1.89 6.17 11.95
CA ALA A 67 1.57 4.94 11.23
C ALA A 67 0.10 4.50 11.39
N PRO A 68 -0.52 4.49 12.59
CA PRO A 68 -1.94 4.15 12.72
C PRO A 68 -2.86 5.08 11.91
N ARG A 69 -2.58 6.39 11.90
CA ARG A 69 -3.38 7.39 11.17
C ARG A 69 -3.19 7.30 9.65
N ILE A 70 -1.96 7.09 9.20
CA ILE A 70 -1.67 6.90 7.77
C ILE A 70 -2.38 5.64 7.26
N LEU A 71 -2.36 4.55 8.05
CA LEU A 71 -3.07 3.32 7.73
C LEU A 71 -4.60 3.48 7.77
N ALA A 72 -5.14 4.25 8.72
CA ALA A 72 -6.57 4.59 8.74
C ALA A 72 -6.96 5.38 7.47
N ALA A 73 -6.13 6.34 7.06
CA ALA A 73 -6.38 7.13 5.87
C ALA A 73 -6.28 6.29 4.59
N LEU A 74 -5.30 5.38 4.51
CA LEU A 74 -5.20 4.39 3.42
C LEU A 74 -6.43 3.49 3.34
N ALA A 75 -6.99 3.07 4.48
CA ALA A 75 -8.17 2.23 4.52
C ALA A 75 -9.43 2.97 4.03
N GLU A 76 -9.58 4.25 4.39
CA GLU A 76 -10.70 5.10 3.98
C GLU A 76 -10.63 5.45 2.48
N SER A 77 -9.43 5.81 2.00
CA SER A 77 -9.19 6.21 0.62
C SER A 77 -7.90 5.58 0.10
N PRO A 78 -7.95 4.36 -0.46
CA PRO A 78 -6.77 3.68 -0.98
C PRO A 78 -6.03 4.50 -2.02
N ASP A 79 -4.74 4.75 -1.79
CA ASP A 79 -3.83 5.51 -2.64
C ASP A 79 -2.42 4.91 -2.57
N GLU A 80 -1.88 4.54 -3.74
CA GLU A 80 -0.59 3.90 -3.91
C GLU A 80 0.59 4.73 -3.36
N ARG A 81 0.40 6.04 -3.17
CA ARG A 81 1.44 6.96 -2.71
C ARG A 81 1.58 6.99 -1.20
N LEU A 82 0.56 6.68 -0.40
CA LEU A 82 0.64 6.89 1.06
C LEU A 82 1.75 6.09 1.76
N LEU A 83 2.17 4.97 1.17
CA LEU A 83 3.22 4.13 1.72
C LEU A 83 4.57 4.32 1.03
N HIS A 84 4.69 5.22 0.04
CA HIS A 84 5.91 5.39 -0.76
C HIS A 84 7.13 5.79 0.08
N GLY A 85 6.93 6.56 1.15
CA GLY A 85 8.00 7.01 2.02
C GLY A 85 8.48 5.98 3.03
N LEU A 86 7.91 4.76 3.10
CA LEU A 86 8.31 3.75 4.10
C LEU A 86 9.80 3.39 4.03
N THR A 87 10.36 3.30 2.81
CA THR A 87 11.79 3.05 2.64
C THR A 87 12.64 4.19 3.21
N PHE A 88 12.25 5.44 2.92
CA PHE A 88 12.92 6.63 3.46
C PHE A 88 12.74 6.76 4.97
N ALA A 89 11.63 6.26 5.52
CA ALA A 89 11.39 6.16 6.95
C ALA A 89 12.22 5.06 7.65
N GLY A 90 13.05 4.32 6.90
CA GLY A 90 13.89 3.25 7.43
C GLY A 90 13.09 2.06 7.96
N PHE A 91 11.95 1.73 7.34
CA PHE A 91 11.02 0.68 7.82
C PHE A 91 11.71 -0.65 8.18
N SER A 92 12.70 -1.08 7.40
CA SER A 92 13.47 -2.31 7.63
C SER A 92 14.27 -2.31 8.95
N THR A 93 14.46 -1.15 9.57
CA THR A 93 15.19 -0.96 10.83
C THR A 93 14.29 -0.81 12.05
N TRP A 94 12.98 -0.76 11.85
CA TRP A 94 12.03 -0.64 12.95
C TRP A 94 11.97 -1.93 13.77
N PRO A 95 11.45 -1.90 15.01
CA PRO A 95 11.19 -3.13 15.78
C PRO A 95 10.30 -4.12 15.02
N ASP A 96 10.62 -5.41 15.12
CA ASP A 96 9.92 -6.50 14.42
C ASP A 96 8.42 -6.52 14.69
N THR A 97 8.00 -6.16 15.91
CA THR A 97 6.58 -6.08 16.29
C THR A 97 5.84 -5.04 15.46
N GLN A 98 6.46 -3.89 15.20
CA GLN A 98 5.88 -2.82 14.41
C GLN A 98 5.90 -3.13 12.92
N GLN A 99 6.98 -3.73 12.42
CA GLN A 99 7.04 -4.20 11.04
C GLN A 99 5.93 -5.23 10.76
N THR A 100 5.74 -6.16 11.69
CA THR A 100 4.71 -7.20 11.61
C THR A 100 3.32 -6.59 11.66
N ALA A 101 3.04 -5.73 12.64
CA ALA A 101 1.75 -5.08 12.80
C ALA A 101 1.32 -4.30 11.55
N LEU A 102 2.25 -3.56 10.94
CA LEU A 102 1.98 -2.80 9.72
C LEU A 102 1.67 -3.74 8.54
N ARG A 103 2.49 -4.78 8.33
CA ARG A 103 2.26 -5.77 7.27
C ARG A 103 0.92 -6.50 7.44
N GLU A 104 0.58 -6.90 8.66
CA GLU A 104 -0.69 -7.56 8.96
C GLU A 104 -1.88 -6.63 8.72
N ALA A 105 -1.80 -5.37 9.17
CA ALA A 105 -2.86 -4.39 8.94
C ALA A 105 -3.11 -4.16 7.44
N VAL A 106 -2.05 -4.03 6.63
CA VAL A 106 -2.18 -3.87 5.18
C VAL A 106 -2.69 -5.14 4.50
N ARG A 107 -2.25 -6.33 4.93
CA ARG A 107 -2.81 -7.62 4.47
C ARG A 107 -4.30 -7.75 4.75
N ASP A 108 -4.73 -7.35 5.94
CA ASP A 108 -6.14 -7.36 6.31
C ASP A 108 -6.94 -6.39 5.44
N MET A 109 -6.41 -5.21 5.12
CA MET A 109 -7.03 -4.26 4.18
C MET A 109 -7.14 -4.88 2.78
N VAL A 110 -6.06 -5.48 2.26
CA VAL A 110 -6.04 -6.13 0.94
C VAL A 110 -7.07 -7.25 0.88
N THR A 111 -7.11 -8.11 1.89
CA THR A 111 -8.11 -9.19 1.98
C THR A 111 -9.53 -8.64 1.94
N ARG A 112 -9.84 -7.64 2.78
CA ARG A 112 -11.17 -7.02 2.80
C ARG A 112 -11.54 -6.36 1.47
N ALA A 113 -10.58 -5.74 0.79
CA ALA A 113 -10.82 -5.14 -0.51
C ALA A 113 -11.13 -6.22 -1.57
N VAL A 114 -10.30 -7.27 -1.64
CA VAL A 114 -10.50 -8.37 -2.59
C VAL A 114 -11.84 -9.08 -2.34
N THR A 115 -12.18 -9.39 -1.09
CA THR A 115 -13.42 -10.13 -0.76
C THR A 115 -14.65 -9.25 -0.61
N GLY A 116 -14.47 -7.93 -0.48
CA GLY A 116 -15.57 -6.98 -0.23
C GLY A 116 -16.31 -6.50 -1.48
N GLY A 117 -15.91 -6.95 -2.67
CA GLY A 117 -16.55 -6.57 -3.93
C GLY A 117 -16.35 -5.10 -4.33
N VAL A 118 -15.29 -4.46 -3.82
CA VAL A 118 -14.91 -3.11 -4.29
C VAL A 118 -14.37 -3.16 -5.72
N ALA A 119 -14.30 -2.01 -6.39
CA ALA A 119 -13.82 -1.95 -7.77
C ALA A 119 -12.36 -2.47 -7.89
N PRO A 120 -12.01 -3.23 -8.95
CA PRO A 120 -10.66 -3.74 -9.17
C PRO A 120 -9.56 -2.68 -9.12
N PHE A 121 -9.85 -1.47 -9.61
CA PHE A 121 -8.96 -0.32 -9.51
C PHE A 121 -8.61 0.03 -8.05
N THR A 122 -9.58 -0.02 -7.13
CA THR A 122 -9.33 0.23 -5.70
C THR A 122 -8.44 -0.85 -5.09
N VAL A 123 -8.64 -2.11 -5.49
CA VAL A 123 -7.81 -3.25 -5.07
C VAL A 123 -6.37 -3.08 -5.58
N GLU A 124 -6.20 -2.70 -6.86
CA GLU A 124 -4.90 -2.40 -7.45
C GLU A 124 -4.16 -1.31 -6.68
N ARG A 125 -4.80 -0.17 -6.39
CA ARG A 125 -4.18 0.94 -5.65
C ARG A 125 -3.65 0.48 -4.30
N LEU A 126 -4.43 -0.34 -3.58
CA LEU A 126 -4.04 -0.86 -2.28
C LEU A 126 -2.88 -1.85 -2.37
N ILE A 127 -2.88 -2.73 -3.38
CA ILE A 127 -1.76 -3.67 -3.61
C ILE A 127 -0.49 -2.90 -3.98
N CYS A 128 -0.59 -1.88 -4.83
CA CYS A 128 0.55 -1.03 -5.20
C CYS A 128 1.06 -0.23 -3.99
N ALA A 129 0.17 0.28 -3.14
CA ALA A 129 0.54 0.88 -1.86
C ALA A 129 1.33 -0.13 -1.01
N ALA A 130 0.78 -1.33 -0.83
CA ALA A 130 1.37 -2.40 -0.03
C ALA A 130 2.76 -2.80 -0.52
N ALA A 131 2.98 -2.85 -1.83
CA ALA A 131 4.26 -3.20 -2.42
C ALA A 131 5.41 -2.24 -2.06
N ASN A 132 5.11 -1.01 -1.63
CA ASN A 132 6.14 -0.08 -1.12
C ASN A 132 6.79 -0.56 0.19
N ILE A 133 6.12 -1.44 0.95
CA ILE A 133 6.65 -2.01 2.19
C ILE A 133 7.94 -2.80 1.92
N ASP A 134 7.94 -3.57 0.84
CA ASP A 134 9.04 -4.48 0.49
C ASP A 134 9.80 -4.04 -0.78
N GLN A 135 9.38 -2.93 -1.40
CA GLN A 135 9.79 -2.49 -2.74
C GLN A 135 9.70 -3.62 -3.78
N ASP A 136 8.70 -4.48 -3.62
CA ASP A 136 8.49 -5.67 -4.42
C ASP A 136 7.00 -6.03 -4.42
N LEU A 137 6.46 -6.25 -5.61
CA LEU A 137 5.07 -6.63 -5.79
C LEU A 137 4.85 -8.14 -5.56
N ARG A 138 5.87 -8.97 -5.77
CA ARG A 138 5.77 -10.45 -5.76
C ARG A 138 5.26 -11.02 -4.43
N PRO A 139 5.71 -10.56 -3.24
CA PRO A 139 5.19 -11.06 -1.97
C PRO A 139 3.69 -10.82 -1.80
N TRP A 140 3.17 -9.73 -2.36
CA TRP A 140 1.75 -9.37 -2.31
C TRP A 140 0.92 -10.19 -3.28
N LEU A 141 1.43 -10.44 -4.50
CA LEU A 141 0.79 -11.34 -5.47
C LEU A 141 0.74 -12.78 -4.93
N ALA A 142 1.83 -13.26 -4.34
CA ALA A 142 1.86 -14.58 -3.69
C ALA A 142 0.87 -14.66 -2.50
N TYR A 143 0.65 -13.55 -1.78
CA TYR A 143 -0.37 -13.49 -0.73
C TYR A 143 -1.79 -13.60 -1.28
N LEU A 144 -2.09 -12.95 -2.42
CA LEU A 144 -3.40 -13.09 -3.08
C LEU A 144 -3.73 -14.55 -3.42
N ASP A 145 -2.73 -15.31 -3.85
CA ASP A 145 -2.89 -16.74 -4.16
C ASP A 145 -3.32 -17.58 -2.95
N THR A 146 -3.04 -17.11 -1.73
CA THR A 146 -3.46 -17.79 -0.49
C THR A 146 -4.91 -17.53 -0.09
N LEU A 147 -5.57 -16.52 -0.67
CA LEU A 147 -6.95 -16.18 -0.35
C LEU A 147 -7.90 -17.26 -0.89
N THR A 148 -8.85 -17.70 -0.09
CA THR A 148 -9.79 -18.77 -0.45
C THR A 148 -11.24 -18.36 -0.23
N GLY A 149 -12.16 -19.03 -0.92
CA GLY A 149 -13.60 -18.75 -0.84
C GLY A 149 -14.17 -18.05 -2.07
N ALA A 150 -15.49 -18.06 -2.20
CA ALA A 150 -16.18 -17.55 -3.40
C ALA A 150 -15.95 -16.05 -3.61
N ASP A 151 -15.97 -15.26 -2.54
CA ASP A 151 -15.74 -13.82 -2.61
C ASP A 151 -14.30 -13.50 -3.04
N ALA A 152 -13.32 -14.28 -2.57
CA ALA A 152 -11.93 -14.15 -3.00
C ALA A 152 -11.78 -14.53 -4.49
N ASP A 153 -12.42 -15.61 -4.92
CA ASP A 153 -12.38 -16.01 -6.33
C ASP A 153 -13.02 -14.95 -7.25
N ALA A 154 -14.13 -14.33 -6.83
CA ALA A 154 -14.78 -13.24 -7.56
C ALA A 154 -13.87 -12.00 -7.65
N GLY A 155 -13.29 -11.57 -6.52
CA GLY A 155 -12.40 -10.41 -6.46
C GLY A 155 -11.13 -10.60 -7.29
N LEU A 156 -10.47 -11.76 -7.18
CA LEU A 156 -9.27 -12.06 -7.94
C LEU A 156 -9.54 -12.23 -9.44
N THR A 157 -10.71 -12.76 -9.82
CA THR A 157 -11.14 -12.79 -11.22
C THR A 157 -11.28 -11.38 -11.79
N ALA A 158 -11.96 -10.49 -11.06
CA ALA A 158 -12.16 -9.11 -11.49
C ALA A 158 -10.83 -8.33 -11.55
N LEU A 159 -9.93 -8.56 -10.59
CA LEU A 159 -8.59 -7.98 -10.60
C LEU A 159 -7.74 -8.48 -11.77
N ALA A 160 -7.75 -9.78 -12.05
CA ALA A 160 -7.01 -10.37 -13.16
C ALA A 160 -7.48 -9.82 -14.52
N LEU A 161 -8.80 -9.75 -14.73
CA LEU A 161 -9.38 -9.13 -15.92
C LEU A 161 -8.96 -7.66 -16.06
N HIS A 162 -9.08 -6.89 -14.98
CA HIS A 162 -8.69 -5.48 -14.95
C HIS A 162 -7.23 -5.28 -15.35
N TRP A 163 -6.30 -6.01 -14.74
CA TRP A 163 -4.88 -5.89 -15.06
C TRP A 163 -4.54 -6.35 -16.48
N ALA A 164 -5.14 -7.44 -16.96
CA ALA A 164 -4.95 -7.87 -18.34
C ALA A 164 -5.38 -6.78 -19.33
N GLU A 165 -6.52 -6.12 -19.10
CA GLU A 165 -6.97 -5.01 -19.92
C GLU A 165 -6.08 -3.76 -19.82
N GLN A 166 -5.60 -3.41 -18.62
CA GLN A 166 -4.71 -2.26 -18.43
C GLN A 166 -3.38 -2.48 -19.16
N ILE A 167 -2.78 -3.65 -19.00
CA ILE A 167 -1.48 -3.95 -19.63
C ILE A 167 -1.62 -4.03 -21.14
N ALA A 168 -2.71 -4.60 -21.67
CA ALA A 168 -3.00 -4.58 -23.12
C ALA A 168 -3.10 -3.15 -23.69
N LYS A 169 -3.53 -2.19 -22.86
CA LYS A 169 -3.58 -0.75 -23.17
C LYS A 169 -2.28 -0.02 -22.87
N GLN A 170 -1.21 -0.73 -22.53
CA GLN A 170 0.09 -0.18 -22.15
C GLN A 170 0.03 0.72 -20.90
N HIS A 171 -0.94 0.48 -20.02
CA HIS A 171 -0.96 1.10 -18.70
C HIS A 171 -0.15 0.26 -17.72
N GLU A 172 0.72 0.92 -16.97
CA GLU A 172 1.60 0.30 -15.98
C GLU A 172 1.08 0.59 -14.56
N PRO A 173 1.27 -0.35 -13.61
CA PRO A 173 0.97 -0.08 -12.21
C PRO A 173 1.90 1.02 -11.68
N MET A 174 1.35 1.88 -10.82
CA MET A 174 2.10 2.97 -10.21
C MET A 174 2.93 2.47 -9.03
N LEU A 175 4.24 2.25 -9.26
CA LEU A 175 5.19 1.75 -8.27
C LEU A 175 6.26 2.81 -7.98
N TRP A 176 6.26 3.38 -6.77
CA TRP A 176 7.02 4.60 -6.45
C TRP A 176 8.54 4.40 -6.31
N TRP A 177 9.02 3.16 -6.25
CA TRP A 177 10.46 2.87 -6.34
C TRP A 177 10.97 2.82 -7.80
N GLY A 178 10.09 3.04 -8.78
CA GLY A 178 10.44 3.20 -10.20
C GLY A 178 11.14 1.99 -10.82
N PRO A 179 10.57 0.77 -10.74
CA PRO A 179 11.15 -0.37 -11.44
C PRO A 179 11.14 -0.14 -12.96
N ARG A 180 12.13 -0.69 -13.67
CA ARG A 180 12.25 -0.54 -15.14
C ARG A 180 11.01 -1.06 -15.89
N ASP A 181 10.37 -2.10 -15.36
CA ASP A 181 9.19 -2.74 -15.92
C ASP A 181 8.20 -3.02 -14.78
N PRO A 182 7.36 -2.04 -14.43
CA PRO A 182 6.44 -2.15 -13.30
C PRO A 182 5.41 -3.28 -13.45
N ALA A 183 5.03 -3.59 -14.69
CA ALA A 183 4.02 -4.59 -15.01
C ALA A 183 4.57 -6.03 -15.05
N ALA A 184 5.89 -6.25 -15.06
CA ALA A 184 6.48 -7.59 -15.14
C ALA A 184 5.96 -8.57 -14.08
N PRO A 185 5.94 -8.25 -12.77
CA PRO A 185 5.43 -9.18 -11.76
C PRO A 185 3.94 -9.50 -11.93
N ILE A 186 3.15 -8.54 -12.42
CA ILE A 186 1.73 -8.75 -12.69
C ILE A 186 1.57 -9.70 -13.86
N ARG A 187 2.32 -9.52 -14.96
CA ARG A 187 2.28 -10.45 -16.11
C ARG A 187 2.67 -11.86 -15.70
N ASP A 188 3.74 -12.01 -14.91
CA ASP A 188 4.17 -13.31 -14.39
C ASP A 188 3.07 -13.98 -13.56
N TRP A 189 2.36 -13.22 -12.72
CA TRP A 189 1.22 -13.72 -11.94
C TRP A 189 0.00 -14.06 -12.81
N LEU A 190 -0.32 -13.24 -13.81
CA LEU A 190 -1.41 -13.49 -14.75
C LEU A 190 -1.21 -14.77 -15.56
N TYR A 191 0.04 -15.13 -15.86
CA TYR A 191 0.42 -16.38 -16.53
C TYR A 191 0.75 -17.54 -15.57
N SER A 192 0.54 -17.37 -14.26
CA SER A 192 0.83 -18.42 -13.29
C SER A 192 -0.18 -19.58 -13.35
N ASP A 193 0.29 -20.80 -13.11
CA ASP A 193 -0.57 -21.99 -13.02
C ASP A 193 -1.62 -21.84 -11.91
N VAL A 194 -1.24 -21.23 -10.79
CA VAL A 194 -2.13 -21.04 -9.63
C VAL A 194 -3.34 -20.17 -10.00
N LEU A 195 -3.13 -19.05 -10.68
CA LEU A 195 -4.23 -18.22 -11.15
C LEU A 195 -5.02 -18.91 -12.25
N HIS A 196 -4.34 -19.58 -13.19
CA HIS A 196 -5.02 -20.29 -14.28
C HIS A 196 -5.97 -21.38 -13.77
N GLU A 197 -5.53 -22.19 -12.81
CA GLU A 197 -6.36 -23.21 -12.16
C GLU A 197 -7.55 -22.59 -11.43
N ARG A 198 -7.32 -21.48 -10.71
CA ARG A 198 -8.37 -20.73 -10.02
C ARG A 198 -9.43 -20.23 -11.01
N LEU A 199 -9.03 -19.52 -12.06
CA LEU A 199 -9.94 -18.97 -13.07
C LEU A 199 -10.71 -20.09 -13.79
N SER A 200 -10.07 -21.22 -14.05
CA SER A 200 -10.71 -22.38 -14.67
C SER A 200 -11.78 -22.99 -13.76
N ARG A 201 -11.52 -23.12 -12.45
CA ARG A 201 -12.47 -23.65 -11.47
C ARG A 201 -13.75 -22.84 -11.39
N VAL A 202 -13.66 -21.51 -11.55
CA VAL A 202 -14.82 -20.60 -11.50
C VAL A 202 -15.34 -20.21 -12.88
N GLU A 203 -14.86 -20.88 -13.94
CA GLU A 203 -15.27 -20.67 -15.33
C GLU A 203 -15.16 -19.20 -15.81
N ALA A 204 -14.13 -18.49 -15.34
CA ALA A 204 -13.88 -17.06 -15.62
C ALA A 204 -13.32 -16.82 -17.04
N ARG A 205 -14.13 -17.10 -18.06
CA ARG A 205 -13.72 -17.06 -19.47
C ARG A 205 -13.24 -15.69 -19.92
N ASP A 206 -13.90 -14.61 -19.50
CA ASP A 206 -13.54 -13.26 -19.94
C ASP A 206 -12.13 -12.87 -19.45
N ALA A 207 -11.80 -13.19 -18.19
CA ALA A 207 -10.46 -12.98 -17.65
C ALA A 207 -9.40 -13.81 -18.41
N GLN A 208 -9.69 -15.09 -18.68
CA GLN A 208 -8.79 -15.96 -19.44
C GLN A 208 -8.55 -15.46 -20.87
N ILE A 209 -9.59 -14.96 -21.54
CA ILE A 209 -9.50 -14.35 -22.86
C ILE A 209 -8.64 -13.09 -22.79
N ALA A 210 -8.91 -12.18 -21.85
CA ALA A 210 -8.14 -10.95 -21.70
C ALA A 210 -6.64 -11.23 -21.48
N ILE A 211 -6.30 -12.20 -20.63
CA ILE A 211 -4.90 -12.61 -20.37
C ILE A 211 -4.23 -13.15 -21.64
N ALA A 212 -4.96 -13.88 -22.48
CA ALA A 212 -4.42 -14.44 -23.73
C ALA A 212 -4.16 -13.40 -24.82
N TYR A 213 -4.78 -12.22 -24.74
CA TYR A 213 -4.69 -11.14 -25.73
C TYR A 213 -3.92 -9.90 -25.26
N MET A 214 -3.30 -9.96 -24.08
CA MET A 214 -2.49 -8.90 -23.49
C MET A 214 -1.20 -8.59 -24.27
#